data_AF-A0AB39W625-F1
#
_entry.id   AF-A0AB39W625-F1
#
_cell.length_a   1.000
_cell.length_b   1.000
_cell.length_c   1.000
_cell.angle_alpha   90.00
_cell.angle_beta   90.00
_cell.angle_gamma   90.00
#
_symmetry.space_group_name_H-M   'P 1'
#
loop_
_entity.id
_entity.type
_entity.pdbx_description
1 polymer ?
#
loop_
_entity_poly.entity_id
_entity_poly.type
_entity_poly.pdbx_seq_one_letter_code
_entity_poly.pdbx_strand_id
1 'polypeptide(L)' 'MKEKSKILINFGDKVREVRIKNGLSQEQLAHLADVHRTYIGMIERAEKNITLINIEKIATALGVNINELIK' A
#
# COMPACT_ATOMS: atom_id res chain seq x y z
N MET A 1 -4.23 21.88 8.49
CA MET A 1 -3.99 20.51 7.95
C MET A 1 -5.16 20.17 7.05
N LYS A 2 -4.93 19.76 5.79
CA LYS A 2 -6.01 19.19 4.98
C LYS A 2 -6.40 17.84 5.57
N GLU A 3 -7.69 17.61 5.76
CA GLU A 3 -8.22 16.32 6.17
C GLU A 3 -7.74 15.24 5.18
N LYS A 4 -7.17 14.15 5.70
CA LYS A 4 -6.69 13.05 4.85
C LYS A 4 -7.91 12.35 4.24
N SER A 5 -7.85 12.08 2.94
CA SER A 5 -8.97 11.44 2.25
C SER A 5 -9.23 10.05 2.81
N LYS A 6 -10.50 9.76 3.16
CA LYS A 6 -10.92 8.47 3.74
C LYS A 6 -10.51 7.28 2.88
N ILE A 7 -10.53 7.43 1.55
CA ILE A 7 -10.10 6.39 0.61
C ILE A 7 -8.61 6.03 0.77
N LEU A 8 -7.75 7.04 1.00
CA LEU A 8 -6.31 6.82 1.15
C LEU A 8 -5.98 6.18 2.50
N ILE A 9 -6.73 6.54 3.55
CA ILE A 9 -6.61 5.95 4.88
C ILE A 9 -6.95 4.46 4.80
N ASN A 10 -8.15 4.13 4.29
CA ASN A 10 -8.61 2.75 4.17
C ASN A 10 -7.66 1.90 3.32
N PHE A 11 -7.21 2.43 2.17
CA PHE A 11 -6.24 1.75 1.31
C PHE A 11 -4.91 1.51 2.03
N GLY A 12 -4.36 2.53 2.69
CA GLY A 12 -3.10 2.43 3.41
C GLY A 12 -3.15 1.44 4.57
N ASP A 13 -4.25 1.43 5.31
CA ASP A 13 -4.50 0.48 6.41
C ASP A 13 -4.61 -0.95 5.88
N LYS A 14 -5.30 -1.14 4.75
CA LYS A 14 -5.45 -2.47 4.15
C LYS A 14 -4.14 -3.02 3.60
N VAL A 15 -3.34 -2.19 2.93
CA VAL A 15 -1.98 -2.54 2.52
C VAL A 15 -1.14 -2.97 3.72
N ARG A 16 -1.19 -2.22 4.83
CA ARG A 16 -0.48 -2.57 6.06
C ARG A 16 -0.94 -3.90 6.63
N GLU A 17 -2.25 -4.12 6.71
CA GLU A 17 -2.86 -5.36 7.22
C GLU A 17 -2.36 -6.58 6.44
N VAL A 18 -2.51 -6.56 5.11
CA VAL A 18 -2.10 -7.67 4.23
C VAL A 18 -0.59 -7.87 4.29
N ARG A 19 0.20 -6.79 4.29
CA ARG A 19 1.66 -6.88 4.42
C ARG A 19 2.08 -7.60 5.70
N ILE A 20 1.50 -7.24 6.85
CA ILE A 20 1.79 -7.86 8.15
C ILE A 20 1.35 -9.32 8.16
N LYS A 21 0.17 -9.63 7.60
CA LYS A 21 -0.33 -11.01 7.47
C LYS A 21 0.62 -11.90 6.65
N ASN A 22 1.27 -11.34 5.64
CA ASN A 22 2.27 -12.03 4.82
C ASN A 22 3.68 -12.05 5.47
N GLY A 23 3.86 -11.51 6.68
CA GLY A 23 5.16 -11.47 7.36
C GLY A 23 6.19 -10.56 6.70
N LEU A 24 5.75 -9.60 5.86
CA LEU A 24 6.64 -8.73 5.11
C LEU A 24 6.95 -7.44 5.88
N SER A 25 8.21 -7.02 5.89
CA SER A 25 8.59 -5.65 6.23
C SER A 25 8.24 -4.68 5.10
N GLN A 26 8.23 -3.37 5.39
CA GLN A 26 8.04 -2.35 4.35
C GLN A 26 9.15 -2.42 3.28
N GLU A 27 10.39 -2.76 3.67
CA GLU A 27 11.52 -2.89 2.74
C GLU A 27 11.30 -4.07 1.80
N GLN A 28 10.87 -5.23 2.33
CA GLN A 28 10.56 -6.40 1.51
C GLN A 28 9.41 -6.15 0.54
N LEU A 29 8.32 -5.52 0.99
CA LEU A 29 7.22 -5.15 0.08
C LEU A 29 7.70 -4.18 -1.00
N ALA A 30 8.50 -3.20 -0.64
CA ALA A 30 9.04 -2.23 -1.59
C ALA A 30 9.90 -2.88 -2.66
N HIS A 31 10.75 -3.83 -2.26
CA HIS A 31 11.57 -4.63 -3.18
C HIS A 31 10.69 -5.47 -4.13
N LEU A 32 9.69 -6.18 -3.60
CA LEU A 32 8.77 -6.99 -4.40
C LEU A 32 7.91 -6.17 -5.36
N ALA A 33 7.49 -4.97 -4.95
CA ALA A 33 6.68 -4.06 -5.77
C ALA A 33 7.51 -3.17 -6.70
N ASP A 34 8.84 -3.27 -6.66
CA ASP A 34 9.77 -2.42 -7.42
C ASP A 34 9.47 -0.92 -7.20
N VAL A 35 9.50 -0.51 -5.93
CA VAL A 35 9.33 0.88 -5.46
C VAL A 35 10.26 1.18 -4.29
N HIS A 36 10.39 2.45 -3.90
CA HIS A 36 11.16 2.81 -2.70
C HIS A 36 10.40 2.45 -1.40
N ARG A 37 11.11 1.97 -0.36
CA ARG A 37 10.53 1.72 0.97
C ARG A 37 9.78 2.91 1.55
N THR A 38 10.32 4.12 1.38
CA THR A 38 9.68 5.34 1.87
C THR A 38 8.32 5.56 1.23
N TYR A 39 8.14 5.14 -0.03
CA TYR A 39 6.85 5.18 -0.72
C TYR A 39 5.82 4.28 -0.04
N ILE A 40 6.17 3.03 0.27
CA ILE A 40 5.30 2.12 1.04
C ILE A 40 4.89 2.76 2.37
N GLY A 41 5.84 3.36 3.10
CA GLY A 41 5.54 4.06 4.35
C GLY A 41 4.58 5.24 4.17
N MET A 42 4.72 6.02 3.09
CA MET A 42 3.81 7.12 2.77
C MET A 42 2.40 6.61 2.42
N ILE A 43 2.29 5.48 1.72
CA ILE A 43 1.01 4.83 1.40
C ILE A 43 0.30 4.40 2.69
N GLU A 44 0.98 3.65 3.56
CA GLU A 44 0.39 3.18 4.84
C GLU A 44 0.05 4.31 5.82
N ARG A 45 0.54 5.53 5.59
CA ARG A 45 0.17 6.72 6.37
C ARG A 45 -0.78 7.66 5.62
N ALA A 46 -1.28 7.26 4.45
CA ALA A 46 -2.16 8.08 3.61
C ALA A 46 -1.57 9.47 3.27
N GLU A 47 -0.26 9.54 3.07
CA GLU A 47 0.49 10.78 2.73
C GLU A 47 0.62 11.00 1.23
N LYS A 48 0.36 9.97 0.41
CA LYS A 48 0.44 10.01 -1.04
C LYS A 48 -0.85 9.54 -1.69
N ASN A 49 -1.29 10.28 -2.70
CA ASN A 49 -2.28 9.80 -3.65
C ASN A 49 -1.57 8.86 -4.64
N ILE A 50 -1.77 7.55 -4.46
CA ILE A 50 -1.15 6.50 -5.27
C ILE A 50 -1.79 6.44 -6.67
N THR A 51 -0.99 6.13 -7.69
CA THR A 51 -1.49 5.92 -9.05
C THR A 51 -1.99 4.49 -9.24
N LEU A 52 -2.88 4.27 -10.21
CA LEU A 52 -3.44 2.95 -10.48
C LEU A 52 -2.37 1.88 -10.76
N ILE A 53 -1.32 2.24 -11.51
CA ILE A 53 -0.18 1.35 -11.83
C ILE A 53 0.53 0.90 -10.54
N ASN A 54 0.74 1.81 -9.58
CA ASN A 54 1.40 1.45 -8.32
C ASN A 54 0.48 0.63 -7.40
N ILE A 55 -0.84 0.81 -7.47
CA ILE A 55 -1.80 -0.07 -6.79
C ILE A 55 -1.64 -1.51 -7.31
N GLU A 56 -1.58 -1.68 -8.64
CA GLU A 56 -1.39 -3.00 -9.26
C GLU A 56 -0.05 -3.65 -8.86
N LYS A 57 1.05 -2.89 -8.87
CA LYS A 57 2.37 -3.36 -8.39
C LYS A 57 2.31 -3.85 -6.94
N ILE A 58 1.70 -3.06 -6.05
CA ILE A 58 1.57 -3.41 -4.62
C ILE A 58 0.67 -4.64 -4.43
N ALA A 59 -0.47 -4.71 -5.12
CA ALA A 59 -1.38 -5.84 -5.04
C ALA A 59 -0.70 -7.14 -5.51
N THR A 60 0.03 -7.07 -6.63
CA THR A 60 0.82 -8.19 -7.17
C THR A 60 1.90 -8.63 -6.19
N ALA A 61 2.66 -7.68 -5.62
CA ALA A 61 3.70 -7.97 -4.63
C ALA A 61 3.15 -8.57 -3.32
N LEU A 62 1.91 -8.23 -2.95
CA LEU A 62 1.20 -8.80 -1.82
C LEU A 62 0.49 -10.12 -2.15
N GLY A 63 0.43 -10.53 -3.42
CA GLY A 63 -0.26 -11.74 -3.86
C GLY A 63 -1.78 -11.68 -3.71
N VAL A 64 -2.38 -10.50 -3.81
CA VAL A 64 -3.83 -10.27 -3.65
C VAL A 64 -4.43 -9.56 -4.86
N ASN A 65 -5.76 -9.62 -5.01
CA ASN A 65 -6.44 -8.82 -6.02
C ASN A 65 -6.53 -7.35 -5.58
N ILE A 66 -6.50 -6.40 -6.52
CA ILE A 66 -6.67 -4.96 -6.25
C ILE A 66 -7.94 -4.68 -5.42
N ASN A 67 -9.03 -5.40 -5.67
CA ASN A 67 -10.29 -5.23 -4.95
C ASN A 67 -10.18 -5.54 -3.45
N GLU A 68 -9.19 -6.33 -3.02
CA GLU A 68 -8.94 -6.62 -1.61
C GLU A 68 -8.29 -5.42 -0.90
N LEU A 69 -7.68 -4.49 -1.63
CA LEU A 69 -7.03 -3.29 -1.09
C LEU A 69 -7.95 -2.06 -1.09
N ILE A 70 -9.05 -2.07 -1.85
CA ILE A 70 -9.94 -0.92 -2.06
C ILE A 70 -11.29 -1.05 -1.31
N LYS A 71 -11.67 -2.27 -0.92
CA LYS A 71 -12.93 -2.53 -0.18
C LYS A 71 -12.93 -1.99 1.25
#